data_AF-F2JIY3-F1
#
_entry.id   AF-F2JIY3-F1
#
_cell.length_a   1.000
_cell.length_b   1.000
_cell.length_c   1.000
_cell.angle_alpha   90.00
_cell.angle_beta   90.00
_cell.angle_gamma   90.00
#
_symmetry.space_group_name_H-M   'P 1'
#
loop_
_entity.id
_entity.type
_entity.pdbx_description
1 polymer ?
#
loop_
_entity_poly.entity_id
_entity_poly.type
_entity_poly.pdbx_seq_one_letter_code
_entity_poly.pdbx_strand_id
1 'polypeptide(L)'
;MGEENKVKTVLISVHEKYWHMIKNGEKTLEIRKTKPAGIEYPFKVLCYVTGGKGIQGEFICKGTLVTNVFQQLCNRSYLSLYELFAYANGKDLVAWDVSSVKSYDIPIQIEEVGINRAPQSWGYIK
;
A
#
# COMPACT_ATOMS: atom_id res chain seq x y z
N MET A 1 3.99 28.89 15.95
CA MET A 1 2.70 28.19 15.81
C MET A 1 2.88 27.23 14.64
N GLY A 2 3.36 26.02 14.93
CA GLY A 2 3.83 25.10 13.90
C GLY A 2 2.65 24.52 13.14
N GLU A 3 2.69 24.56 11.81
CA GLU A 3 1.84 23.71 11.01
C GLU A 3 2.10 22.26 11.45
N GLU A 4 1.09 21.59 12.00
CA GLU A 4 1.13 20.14 12.09
C GLU A 4 1.39 19.64 10.66
N ASN A 5 2.55 19.03 10.43
CA ASN A 5 2.88 18.42 9.15
C ASN A 5 1.77 17.40 8.82
N LYS A 6 0.82 17.78 7.98
CA LYS A 6 -0.29 16.92 7.55
C LYS A 6 0.35 15.75 6.79
N VAL A 7 0.45 14.60 7.45
CA VAL A 7 1.01 13.38 6.85
C VAL A 7 0.23 13.09 5.57
N LYS A 8 0.90 13.17 4.41
CA LYS A 8 0.28 12.87 3.12
C LYS A 8 -0.29 11.46 3.17
N THR A 9 -1.53 11.31 2.69
CA THR A 9 -2.26 10.04 2.73
C THR A 9 -2.55 9.55 1.33
N VAL A 10 -2.30 8.27 1.11
CA VAL A 10 -2.51 7.57 -0.16
C VAL A 10 -3.50 6.44 0.05
N LEU A 11 -4.48 6.31 -0.84
CA LEU A 11 -5.37 5.16 -0.91
C LEU A 11 -4.79 4.12 -1.87
N ILE A 12 -4.77 2.84 -1.48
CA ILE A 12 -4.45 1.72 -2.36
C ILE A 12 -5.59 0.69 -2.33
N SER A 13 -5.72 -0.07 -3.43
CA SER A 13 -6.57 -1.27 -3.48
C SER A 13 -5.72 -2.51 -3.22
N VAL A 14 -6.09 -3.34 -2.24
CA VAL A 14 -5.36 -4.53 -1.81
C VAL A 14 -6.29 -5.74 -1.86
N HIS A 15 -5.81 -6.88 -2.37
CA HIS A 15 -6.57 -8.12 -2.29
C HIS A 15 -6.66 -8.61 -0.84
N GLU A 16 -7.81 -9.15 -0.42
CA GLU A 16 -8.07 -9.61 0.95
C GLU A 16 -6.94 -10.48 1.51
N LYS A 17 -6.53 -11.53 0.79
CA LYS A 17 -5.36 -12.36 1.13
C LYS A 17 -4.12 -11.55 1.56
N TYR A 18 -3.75 -10.52 0.81
CA TYR A 18 -2.56 -9.72 1.12
C TYR A 18 -2.79 -8.73 2.26
N TRP A 19 -4.02 -8.22 2.41
CA TRP A 19 -4.38 -7.42 3.58
C TRP A 19 -4.28 -8.24 4.87
N HIS A 20 -4.72 -9.50 4.87
CA HIS A 20 -4.57 -10.40 6.01
C HIS A 20 -3.09 -10.62 6.39
N MET A 21 -2.22 -10.79 5.40
CA MET A 21 -0.78 -10.92 5.66
C MET A 21 -0.17 -9.62 6.20
N ILE A 22 -0.60 -8.46 5.69
CA ILE A 22 -0.14 -7.14 6.16
C ILE A 22 -0.57 -6.91 7.62
N LYS A 23 -1.86 -7.10 7.94
CA LYS A 23 -2.40 -6.85 9.28
C LYS A 23 -1.81 -7.77 10.36
N ASN A 24 -1.42 -8.98 9.97
CA ASN A 24 -0.76 -9.93 10.87
C ASN A 24 0.75 -9.71 10.99
N GLY A 25 1.32 -8.75 10.24
CA GLY A 25 2.75 -8.45 10.27
C GLY A 25 3.63 -9.41 9.47
N GLU A 26 3.04 -10.32 8.69
CA GLU A 26 3.76 -11.27 7.84
C GLU A 26 4.33 -10.55 6.60
N LYS A 27 3.46 -9.88 5.84
CA LYS A 27 3.85 -9.13 4.64
C LYS A 27 4.27 -7.72 5.00
N THR A 28 5.58 -7.48 4.98
CA THR A 28 6.21 -6.19 5.33
C THR A 28 6.66 -5.36 4.13
N LEU A 29 6.47 -5.88 2.90
CA LEU A 29 6.63 -5.13 1.66
C LEU A 29 5.37 -5.21 0.81
N GLU A 30 4.77 -4.04 0.54
CA GLU A 30 3.72 -3.91 -0.46
C GLU A 30 4.32 -3.56 -1.83
N ILE A 31 3.95 -4.30 -2.88
CA ILE A 31 4.59 -4.20 -4.19
C ILE A 31 3.71 -3.43 -5.17
N ARG A 32 4.27 -2.38 -5.78
CA ARG A 32 3.58 -1.54 -6.77
C ARG A 32 4.49 -1.26 -7.96
N LYS A 33 3.91 -0.93 -9.11
CA LYS A 33 4.67 -0.49 -10.30
C LYS A 33 5.22 0.93 -10.17
N THR A 34 4.60 1.76 -9.34
CA THR A 34 4.95 3.17 -9.17
C THR A 34 4.80 3.59 -7.72
N LYS A 35 5.35 4.76 -7.39
CA LYS A 35 5.11 5.47 -6.13
C LYS A 35 4.59 6.89 -6.39
N PRO A 36 3.94 7.53 -5.41
CA PRO A 36 3.52 8.90 -5.55
C PRO A 36 4.68 9.87 -5.79
N ALA A 37 4.49 10.79 -6.73
CA ALA A 37 5.47 11.83 -7.04
C ALA A 37 5.49 12.90 -5.93
N GLY A 38 6.70 13.35 -5.55
CA GLY A 38 6.87 14.40 -4.53
C GLY A 38 6.35 14.03 -3.14
N ILE A 39 6.25 12.74 -2.82
CA ILE A 39 5.87 12.28 -1.48
C ILE A 39 7.09 12.22 -0.58
N GLU A 40 6.92 12.71 0.65
CA GLU A 40 7.91 12.62 1.72
C GLU A 40 7.62 11.42 2.60
N TYR A 41 8.66 10.88 3.24
CA TYR A 41 8.53 9.77 4.16
C TYR A 41 8.61 10.24 5.61
N PRO A 42 7.88 9.60 6.54
CA PRO A 42 6.89 8.56 6.29
C PRO A 42 5.57 9.14 5.75
N PHE A 43 4.80 8.33 5.01
CA PHE A 43 3.44 8.70 4.59
C PHE A 43 2.41 7.63 4.97
N LYS A 44 1.17 8.04 5.14
CA LYS A 44 0.06 7.15 5.50
C LYS A 44 -0.52 6.49 4.26
N VAL A 45 -0.85 5.21 4.37
CA VAL A 45 -1.52 4.44 3.34
C VAL A 45 -2.82 3.87 3.89
N LEU A 46 -3.95 4.20 3.27
CA LEU A 46 -5.25 3.57 3.51
C LEU A 46 -5.41 2.37 2.57
N CYS A 47 -5.94 1.27 3.10
CA CYS A 47 -6.10 0.01 2.38
C CYS A 47 -7.59 -0.25 2.10
N TYR A 48 -8.02 0.07 0.87
CA TYR A 48 -9.28 -0.45 0.34
C TYR A 48 -9.12 -1.92 0.00
N VAL A 49 -9.90 -2.80 0.63
CA VAL A 49 -9.76 -4.24 0.43
C VAL A 49 -10.73 -4.71 -0.64
N THR A 50 -10.24 -5.21 -1.77
CA THR A 50 -11.08 -5.64 -2.89
C THR A 50 -11.90 -6.88 -2.50
N GLY A 51 -13.21 -6.83 -2.72
CA GLY A 51 -14.16 -7.83 -2.20
C GLY A 51 -14.65 -7.52 -0.79
N GLY A 52 -13.97 -6.62 -0.07
CA GLY A 52 -14.41 -6.02 1.18
C GLY A 52 -15.30 -4.81 0.95
N LYS A 53 -16.16 -4.51 1.94
CA LYS A 53 -17.14 -3.41 1.89
C LYS A 53 -16.53 -2.00 2.07
N GLY A 54 -15.21 -1.81 1.92
CA GLY A 54 -14.58 -0.51 2.18
C GLY A 54 -13.09 -0.58 2.53
N ILE A 55 -12.60 0.53 3.09
CA ILE A 55 -11.27 0.67 3.68
C ILE A 55 -11.24 -0.05 5.02
N GLN A 56 -10.40 -1.08 5.13
CA GLN A 56 -10.37 -1.93 6.34
C GLN A 56 -9.19 -1.63 7.27
N GLY A 57 -8.35 -0.66 6.93
CA GLY A 57 -7.25 -0.25 7.78
C GLY A 57 -6.24 0.65 7.09
N GLU A 58 -5.16 0.90 7.80
CA GLU A 58 -4.07 1.75 7.37
C GLU A 58 -2.70 1.17 7.75
N PHE A 59 -1.65 1.66 7.10
CA PHE A 59 -0.27 1.49 7.53
C PHE A 59 0.54 2.74 7.22
N ILE A 60 1.73 2.84 7.82
CA ILE A 60 2.73 3.86 7.54
C ILE A 60 3.80 3.29 6.61
N CYS A 61 4.00 3.94 5.47
CA CYS A 61 5.09 3.64 4.53
C CYS A 61 6.34 4.43 4.94
N LYS A 62 7.38 3.75 5.42
CA LYS A 62 8.62 4.40 5.91
C LYS A 62 9.63 4.72 4.80
N GLY A 63 9.48 4.09 3.65
CA GLY A 63 10.45 4.18 2.56
C GLY A 63 10.02 3.33 1.38
N THR A 64 10.69 3.51 0.24
CA THR A 64 10.51 2.63 -0.91
C THR A 64 11.84 2.18 -1.49
N LEU A 65 11.89 0.96 -2.01
CA LEU A 65 12.98 0.44 -2.83
C LEU A 65 12.48 0.25 -4.27
N VAL A 66 13.15 0.88 -5.25
CA VAL A 66 12.93 0.61 -6.68
C VAL A 66 13.97 -0.41 -7.13
N THR A 67 13.54 -1.50 -7.76
CA THR A 67 14.45 -2.59 -8.14
C THR A 67 13.87 -3.46 -9.27
N ASN A 68 14.76 -4.02 -10.08
CA ASN A 68 14.50 -5.15 -10.98
C ASN A 68 15.05 -6.49 -10.46
N VAL A 69 15.82 -6.48 -9.37
CA VAL A 69 16.24 -7.67 -8.64
C VAL A 69 15.07 -8.13 -7.77
N PHE A 70 14.25 -9.06 -8.27
CA PHE A 70 13.00 -9.48 -7.59
C PHE A 70 13.22 -10.50 -6.46
N GLN A 71 14.31 -11.25 -6.49
CA GLN A 71 14.62 -12.27 -5.47
C GLN A 71 14.66 -11.68 -4.05
N GLN A 72 15.18 -10.46 -3.89
CA GLN A 72 15.23 -9.78 -2.59
C GLN A 72 13.85 -9.35 -2.07
N LEU A 73 12.82 -9.32 -2.93
CA LEU A 73 11.46 -8.95 -2.55
C LEU A 73 10.64 -10.15 -2.07
N CYS A 74 10.97 -11.36 -2.49
CA CYS A 74 10.11 -12.55 -2.31
C CYS A 74 9.70 -12.78 -0.85
N ASN A 75 10.69 -12.85 0.07
CA ASN A 75 10.45 -13.19 1.47
C ASN A 75 9.49 -12.20 2.14
N ARG A 76 9.80 -10.90 2.08
CA ARG A 76 9.02 -9.87 2.77
C ARG A 76 7.71 -9.49 2.07
N SER A 77 7.58 -9.78 0.77
CA SER A 77 6.35 -9.49 0.01
C SER A 77 5.37 -10.66 -0.02
N TYR A 78 5.79 -11.87 0.38
CA TYR A 78 5.00 -13.10 0.25
C TYR A 78 4.55 -13.39 -1.18
N LEU A 79 5.32 -12.92 -2.16
CA LEU A 79 5.13 -13.21 -3.58
C LEU A 79 6.26 -14.11 -4.07
N SER A 80 5.91 -15.10 -4.87
CA SER A 80 6.89 -15.89 -5.60
C SER A 80 7.61 -15.02 -6.63
N LEU A 81 8.80 -15.48 -7.04
CA LEU A 81 9.56 -14.82 -8.09
C LEU A 81 8.74 -14.74 -9.40
N TYR A 82 7.97 -15.78 -9.72
CA TYR A 82 7.07 -15.81 -10.88
C TYR A 82 5.98 -14.74 -10.81
N GLU A 83 5.28 -14.60 -9.67
CA GLU A 83 4.26 -13.57 -9.48
C GLU A 83 4.84 -12.16 -9.64
N LEU A 84 6.05 -11.93 -9.10
CA LEU A 84 6.76 -10.65 -9.25
C LEU A 84 7.11 -10.37 -10.71
N PHE A 85 7.67 -11.34 -11.44
CA PHE A 85 7.97 -11.19 -12.86
C PHE A 85 6.72 -10.91 -13.71
N ALA A 86 5.66 -11.68 -13.49
CA ALA A 86 4.39 -11.52 -14.19
C ALA A 86 3.78 -10.14 -13.91
N TYR A 87 3.81 -9.70 -12.64
CA TYR A 87 3.29 -8.39 -12.26
C TYR A 87 4.12 -7.26 -12.88
N ALA A 88 5.46 -7.35 -12.81
CA ALA A 88 6.40 -6.38 -13.35
C ALA A 88 6.20 -6.12 -14.84
N ASN A 89 5.95 -7.19 -15.63
CA ASN A 89 5.79 -7.11 -17.08
C ASN A 89 6.95 -6.32 -17.75
N GLY A 90 8.19 -6.71 -17.42
CA GLY A 90 9.41 -6.12 -17.96
C GLY A 90 9.82 -4.76 -17.35
N LYS A 91 9.17 -4.30 -16.29
CA LYS A 91 9.48 -3.03 -15.61
C LYS A 91 10.01 -3.25 -14.20
N ASP A 92 10.70 -2.25 -13.69
CA ASP A 92 11.08 -2.20 -12.27
C ASP A 92 9.83 -2.19 -11.37
N LEU A 93 9.99 -2.73 -10.18
CA LEU A 93 8.98 -2.70 -9.14
C LEU A 93 9.41 -1.76 -8.02
N VAL A 94 8.41 -1.23 -7.32
CA VAL A 94 8.58 -0.41 -6.13
C VAL A 94 8.04 -1.18 -4.93
N ALA A 95 8.91 -1.48 -3.98
CA ALA A 95 8.56 -2.11 -2.71
C ALA A 95 8.37 -1.03 -1.64
N TRP A 96 7.18 -0.96 -1.05
CA TRP A 96 6.80 0.01 -0.02
C TRP A 96 6.97 -0.64 1.35
N ASP A 97 7.78 -0.03 2.23
CA ASP A 97 8.09 -0.57 3.55
C ASP A 97 6.94 -0.34 4.53
N VAL A 98 6.21 -1.41 4.83
CA VAL A 98 5.00 -1.41 5.65
C VAL A 98 5.38 -1.35 7.14
N SER A 99 4.74 -0.44 7.87
CA SER A 99 4.89 -0.33 9.34
C SER A 99 3.65 0.24 10.00
N SER A 100 3.58 0.16 11.34
CA SER A 100 2.51 0.78 12.14
C SER A 100 1.10 0.48 11.61
N VAL A 101 0.85 -0.79 11.31
CA VAL A 101 -0.42 -1.26 10.74
C VAL A 101 -1.55 -1.13 11.76
N LYS A 102 -2.71 -0.65 11.31
CA LYS A 102 -3.94 -0.58 12.10
C LYS A 102 -5.09 -1.13 11.28
N SER A 103 -5.82 -2.09 11.83
CA SER A 103 -7.10 -2.55 11.29
C SER A 103 -8.25 -1.72 11.84
N TYR A 104 -9.31 -1.59 11.04
CA TYR A 104 -10.55 -0.95 11.47
C TYR A 104 -11.61 -2.03 11.70
N ASP A 105 -12.26 -1.99 12.87
CA ASP A 105 -13.37 -2.90 13.19
C ASP A 105 -14.59 -2.62 12.31
N ILE A 106 -14.79 -1.35 11.96
CA ILE A 106 -15.83 -0.88 11.04
C ILE A 106 -15.14 -0.33 9.79
N PRO A 107 -15.32 -0.94 8.60
CA PRO A 107 -14.74 -0.43 7.37
C PRO A 107 -15.27 0.96 7.02
N ILE A 108 -14.36 1.86 6.62
CA ILE A 108 -14.69 3.22 6.15
C ILE A 108 -15.08 3.15 4.67
N GLN A 109 -16.18 3.78 4.26
CA GLN A 109 -16.55 3.87 2.85
C GLN A 109 -15.60 4.80 2.08
N ILE A 110 -15.35 4.53 0.81
CA ILE A 110 -14.39 5.34 0.02
C ILE A 110 -14.89 6.78 -0.17
N GLU A 111 -16.20 6.97 -0.18
CA GLU A 111 -16.86 8.26 -0.31
C GLU A 111 -16.59 9.15 0.91
N GLU A 112 -16.44 8.55 2.10
CA GLU A 112 -16.11 9.28 3.34
C GLU A 112 -14.72 9.92 3.29
N VAL A 113 -13.82 9.40 2.44
CA VAL A 113 -12.50 9.99 2.19
C VAL A 113 -12.46 10.81 0.88
N GLY A 114 -13.62 11.18 0.34
CA GLY A 114 -13.73 12.01 -0.86
C GLY A 114 -13.34 11.30 -2.16
N ILE A 115 -13.38 9.96 -2.17
CA ILE A 115 -13.03 9.12 -3.33
C ILE A 115 -14.26 8.35 -3.80
N ASN A 116 -14.69 8.56 -5.04
CA ASN A 116 -15.89 7.93 -5.59
C ASN A 116 -15.63 6.57 -6.28
N ARG A 117 -14.35 6.16 -6.39
CA ARG A 117 -13.95 4.87 -6.97
C ARG A 117 -12.61 4.41 -6.44
N ALA A 118 -12.52 3.14 -6.06
CA ALA A 118 -11.26 2.53 -5.65
C ALA A 118 -10.16 2.67 -6.74
N PRO A 119 -8.93 3.03 -6.36
CA PRO A 119 -7.85 3.27 -7.32
C PRO A 119 -7.40 1.95 -7.97
N GLN A 120 -7.05 1.99 -9.26
CA GLN A 120 -6.43 0.84 -9.94
C GLN A 120 -5.01 0.53 -9.44
N SER A 121 -4.29 1.55 -8.97
CA SER A 121 -2.97 1.38 -8.36
C SER A 121 -2.91 2.08 -7.02
N TRP A 122 -2.90 3.40 -7.01
CA TRP A 122 -2.97 4.23 -5.82
C TRP A 122 -3.51 5.62 -6.19
N GLY A 123 -3.97 6.39 -5.20
CA GLY A 123 -4.40 7.77 -5.38
C GLY A 123 -4.25 8.58 -4.11
N TYR A 124 -4.00 9.89 -4.23
CA TYR A 124 -3.99 10.77 -3.07
C TYR A 124 -5.41 10.96 -2.52
N ILE A 125 -5.53 11.00 -1.20
CA ILE A 125 -6.72 11.49 -0.50
C ILE A 125 -6.51 12.99 -0.24
N LYS A 126 -7.54 13.80 -0.52
CA LYS A 126 -7.50 15.27 -0.32
C LYS A 126 -7.70 15.64 1.15
#